data_AF-A0A846D145-F1
#
_entry.id   AF-A0A846D145-F1
#
_cell.length_a   1.000
_cell.length_b   1.000
_cell.length_c   1.000
_cell.angle_alpha   90.00
_cell.angle_beta   90.00
_cell.angle_gamma   90.00
#
_symmetry.space_group_name_H-M   'P 1'
#
loop_
_entity.id
_entity.type
_entity.pdbx_description
1 polymer ?
#
loop_
_entity_poly.entity_id
_entity_poly.type
_entity_poly.pdbx_seq_one_letter_code
_entity_poly.pdbx_strand_id
1 'polypeptide(L)'
;PDELKEQSYVGIHPSNNRNDGDGDSLYFRVTSNGSVRFGDFPDDLETPGNIIEPNTWYHIVATYDQDSNTNTIFVDGREVISNNQGAFESQNPRVLIGNWTRGNGGFNQPFNGVIDEVAVYDEALSRESITSHFLLGQLNLGVSPESLPDRAADAGTITVNATDQITISGVSPTNSDLASGLVSSSSGNFSGVAGEISIETDSLKVADRGEINVSSQTAQAGTITINTNSLKVEDGGIITVSSQTGQAGDITINSDSLKVEDEGIITLTSETGQAGDITINSDSLKVEDEGIITVTSNKGVAGDLRINANSLLLNNGKLFAETANNNNQVSGGNITLNVSDLIQLKNESLISAQALEANGGNITIDNNPFLIAFPPTGDNGSDIIANAPMGQGGNIRINAFSIFGDIEERKAIPGNGTNDIDASGQTDGVVTINTIDDFLEREPNSLPTDPAQPQFDQRCQPSNSTGSSLINTGRGGIPPRPGQISSNSNWEDIRRPTPRGRYRSRTALVKPPVQPPTTPKPKRIIEAQGIMIDAEGNIFLTAYPTTVTPDGFRQVSRSCYLR
;
A
#
# COMPACT_ATOMS: atom_id res chain seq x y z
N PRO A 1 26.29 -14.27 66.75
CA PRO A 1 27.65 -14.69 66.33
C PRO A 1 27.52 -15.97 65.52
N ASP A 2 28.09 -15.96 64.31
CA ASP A 2 28.25 -17.11 63.40
C ASP A 2 27.11 -17.41 62.41
N GLU A 3 26.55 -16.36 61.79
CA GLU A 3 26.36 -16.40 60.34
C GLU A 3 27.57 -15.70 59.73
N LEU A 4 28.63 -16.46 59.45
CA LEU A 4 29.67 -16.02 58.54
C LEU A 4 28.97 -15.77 57.21
N LYS A 5 28.68 -14.51 56.91
CA LYS A 5 27.97 -14.08 55.71
C LYS A 5 28.84 -14.43 54.50
N GLU A 6 28.58 -15.59 53.93
CA GLU A 6 29.09 -16.06 52.64
C GLU A 6 28.62 -15.06 51.57
N GLN A 7 29.56 -14.32 50.99
CA GLN A 7 29.29 -13.29 49.98
C GLN A 7 30.30 -13.46 48.85
N SER A 8 29.86 -13.34 47.60
CA SER A 8 30.84 -13.16 46.51
C SER A 8 31.47 -11.79 46.68
N TYR A 9 32.77 -11.68 46.43
CA TYR A 9 33.43 -10.38 46.41
C TYR A 9 34.35 -10.32 45.20
N VAL A 10 34.10 -9.36 44.33
CA VAL A 10 35.06 -8.91 43.30
C VAL A 10 35.20 -7.41 43.47
N GLY A 11 36.37 -6.90 43.84
CA GLY A 11 36.45 -5.45 44.06
C GLY A 11 37.84 -4.92 44.27
N ILE A 12 38.00 -3.64 43.97
CA ILE A 12 39.20 -2.87 44.26
C ILE A 12 38.98 -2.12 45.57
N HIS A 13 39.88 -2.33 46.53
CA HIS A 13 39.78 -1.79 47.89
C HIS A 13 41.10 -1.09 48.26
N PRO A 14 41.10 0.01 49.03
CA PRO A 14 42.34 0.63 49.48
C PRO A 14 43.07 -0.29 50.46
N SER A 15 44.40 -0.28 50.41
CA SER A 15 45.26 -1.08 51.30
C SER A 15 45.30 -0.58 52.76
N ASN A 16 44.76 0.61 53.03
CA ASN A 16 44.92 1.35 54.30
C ASN A 16 43.92 1.00 55.41
N ASN A 17 43.06 -0.02 55.23
CA ASN A 17 42.10 -0.52 56.23
C ASN A 17 41.10 0.50 56.79
N ARG A 18 40.89 1.66 56.14
CA ARG A 18 39.84 2.58 56.55
C ARG A 18 38.50 2.11 55.98
N ASN A 19 37.47 2.22 56.83
CA ASN A 19 36.16 1.62 56.63
C ASN A 19 35.52 2.08 55.33
N ASP A 20 34.72 1.20 54.72
CA ASP A 20 33.80 1.51 53.63
C ASP A 20 33.01 2.80 53.96
N GLY A 21 32.97 3.79 53.04
CA GLY A 21 32.31 5.09 53.30
C GLY A 21 32.98 6.38 52.79
N ASP A 22 34.11 6.34 52.08
CA ASP A 22 34.88 7.54 51.68
C ASP A 22 35.06 7.71 50.14
N GLY A 23 34.44 6.87 49.29
CA GLY A 23 34.62 6.90 47.83
C GLY A 23 35.82 6.08 47.32
N ASP A 24 36.40 5.27 48.19
CA ASP A 24 37.72 4.64 47.98
C ASP A 24 37.66 3.17 47.53
N SER A 25 36.49 2.51 47.64
CA SER A 25 36.29 1.11 47.22
C SER A 25 35.27 0.98 46.10
N LEU A 26 35.58 0.14 45.11
CA LEU A 26 34.62 -0.28 44.09
C LEU A 26 34.50 -1.79 44.18
N TYR A 27 33.41 -2.27 44.77
CA TYR A 27 33.22 -3.69 44.96
C TYR A 27 31.91 -4.16 44.35
N PHE A 28 31.94 -5.42 43.99
CA PHE A 28 30.84 -6.24 43.56
C PHE A 28 30.63 -7.31 44.62
N ARG A 29 29.39 -7.48 45.09
CA ARG A 29 29.06 -8.58 46.00
C ARG A 29 27.68 -9.17 45.77
N VAL A 30 27.58 -10.47 46.05
CA VAL A 30 26.30 -11.18 46.15
C VAL A 30 25.91 -11.30 47.61
N THR A 31 24.68 -10.94 47.94
CA THR A 31 24.15 -11.08 49.30
C THR A 31 23.40 -12.39 49.49
N SER A 32 23.11 -12.76 50.74
CA SER A 32 22.41 -14.00 51.07
C SER A 32 20.94 -14.04 50.63
N ASN A 33 20.35 -12.90 50.24
CA ASN A 33 18.98 -12.85 49.71
C ASN A 33 18.96 -12.93 48.16
N GLY A 34 20.10 -13.23 47.53
CA GLY A 34 20.21 -13.28 46.08
C GLY A 34 20.17 -11.92 45.39
N SER A 35 20.44 -10.81 46.08
CA SER A 35 20.72 -9.51 45.47
C SER A 35 22.19 -9.41 45.07
N VAL A 36 22.45 -8.61 44.05
CA VAL A 36 23.78 -8.19 43.62
C VAL A 36 23.97 -6.74 44.04
N ARG A 37 25.14 -6.42 44.59
CA ARG A 37 25.54 -5.05 44.88
C ARG A 37 26.79 -4.64 44.14
N PHE A 38 26.82 -3.39 43.73
CA PHE A 38 27.98 -2.79 43.08
C PHE A 38 28.15 -1.33 43.50
N GLY A 39 29.34 -1.00 43.98
CA GLY A 39 29.70 0.37 44.31
C GLY A 39 30.55 0.51 45.56
N ASP A 40 30.46 1.68 46.19
CA ASP A 40 31.05 1.98 47.48
C ASP A 40 29.94 2.09 48.53
N PHE A 41 30.14 1.43 49.67
CA PHE A 41 29.22 1.51 50.79
C PHE A 41 29.26 2.93 51.40
N PRO A 42 28.16 3.45 51.99
CA PRO A 42 26.84 2.85 52.14
C PRO A 42 25.91 3.00 50.94
N ASP A 43 26.35 3.72 49.90
CA ASP A 43 25.53 4.12 48.76
C ASP A 43 25.67 3.14 47.58
N ASP A 44 26.08 1.90 47.87
CA ASP A 44 26.28 0.85 46.87
C ASP A 44 24.94 0.50 46.20
N LEU A 45 24.97 0.39 44.87
CA LEU A 45 23.80 0.01 44.10
C LEU A 45 23.42 -1.42 44.45
N GLU A 46 22.15 -1.67 44.77
CA GLU A 46 21.64 -3.01 45.10
C GLU A 46 20.47 -3.35 44.19
N THR A 47 20.54 -4.50 43.54
CA THR A 47 19.42 -5.05 42.77
C THR A 47 18.28 -5.49 43.70
N PRO A 48 17.05 -5.69 43.19
CA PRO A 48 16.05 -6.45 43.90
C PRO A 48 16.58 -7.82 44.38
N GLY A 49 16.05 -8.31 45.51
CA GLY A 49 16.39 -9.64 46.02
C GLY A 49 15.92 -10.77 45.10
N ASN A 50 16.55 -11.94 45.21
CA ASN A 50 16.34 -13.12 44.37
C ASN A 50 16.58 -12.88 42.87
N ILE A 51 17.44 -11.92 42.49
CA ILE A 51 17.85 -11.76 41.08
C ILE A 51 18.77 -12.92 40.63
N ILE A 52 19.45 -13.54 41.60
CA ILE A 52 20.24 -14.76 41.40
C ILE A 52 19.85 -15.82 42.43
N GLU A 53 19.91 -17.08 41.99
CA GLU A 53 19.53 -18.25 42.78
C GLU A 53 20.74 -19.18 43.05
N PRO A 54 20.77 -19.88 44.19
CA PRO A 54 21.81 -20.86 44.47
C PRO A 54 21.91 -21.95 43.38
N ASN A 55 23.12 -22.45 43.14
CA ASN A 55 23.42 -23.54 42.19
C ASN A 55 23.04 -23.27 40.72
N THR A 56 22.97 -21.99 40.32
CA THR A 56 22.70 -21.59 38.93
C THR A 56 23.84 -20.71 38.41
N TRP A 57 24.22 -20.91 37.14
CA TRP A 57 25.22 -20.06 36.48
C TRP A 57 24.59 -18.73 36.06
N TYR A 58 25.28 -17.63 36.36
CA TYR A 58 24.91 -16.30 35.94
C TYR A 58 26.12 -15.59 35.33
N HIS A 59 25.89 -14.82 34.27
CA HIS A 59 26.87 -13.86 33.77
C HIS A 59 26.56 -12.50 34.39
N ILE A 60 27.40 -12.05 35.31
CA ILE A 60 27.16 -10.80 36.02
C ILE A 60 28.24 -9.81 35.64
N VAL A 61 27.83 -8.64 35.16
CA VAL A 61 28.73 -7.55 34.78
C VAL A 61 28.37 -6.30 35.58
N ALA A 62 29.38 -5.60 36.05
CA ALA A 62 29.22 -4.30 36.65
C ALA A 62 30.11 -3.30 35.91
N THR A 63 29.55 -2.16 35.53
CA THR A 63 30.28 -1.09 34.83
C THR A 63 30.23 0.20 35.64
N TYR A 64 31.33 0.95 35.58
CA TYR A 64 31.42 2.30 36.12
C TYR A 64 32.02 3.21 35.06
N ASP A 65 31.28 4.26 34.69
CA ASP A 65 31.73 5.30 33.77
C ASP A 65 32.09 6.55 34.55
N GLN A 66 33.38 6.93 34.51
CA GLN A 66 33.91 8.07 35.24
C GLN A 66 33.44 9.42 34.69
N ASP A 67 33.16 9.52 33.39
CA ASP A 67 32.76 10.80 32.77
C ASP A 67 31.36 11.20 33.23
N SER A 68 30.47 10.20 33.39
CA SER A 68 29.10 10.39 33.86
C SER A 68 28.90 10.11 35.36
N ASN A 69 29.90 9.52 36.03
CA ASN A 69 29.82 8.93 37.38
C ASN A 69 28.71 7.87 37.52
N THR A 70 28.40 7.15 36.45
CA THR A 70 27.30 6.18 36.43
C THR A 70 27.80 4.79 36.72
N ASN A 71 27.21 4.11 37.70
CA ASN A 71 27.40 2.70 37.95
C ASN A 71 26.19 1.90 37.46
N THR A 72 26.42 0.71 36.88
CA THR A 72 25.36 -0.12 36.33
C THR A 72 25.63 -1.60 36.61
N ILE A 73 24.59 -2.36 36.97
CA ILE A 73 24.64 -3.81 37.16
C ILE A 73 23.87 -4.49 36.03
N PHE A 74 24.50 -5.48 35.40
CA PHE A 74 23.91 -6.35 34.41
C PHE A 74 23.91 -7.80 34.91
N VAL A 75 22.82 -8.53 34.65
CA VAL A 75 22.71 -9.97 34.91
C VAL A 75 22.25 -10.63 33.61
N ASP A 76 22.98 -11.67 33.19
CA ASP A 76 22.72 -12.44 31.97
C ASP A 76 22.61 -11.56 30.71
N GLY A 77 23.52 -10.60 30.62
CA GLY A 77 23.60 -9.66 29.49
C GLY A 77 22.64 -8.47 29.58
N ARG A 78 21.73 -8.44 30.57
CA ARG A 78 20.68 -7.42 30.68
C ARG A 78 20.95 -6.42 31.79
N GLU A 79 20.71 -5.15 31.54
CA GLU A 79 20.77 -4.10 32.57
C GLU A 79 19.66 -4.33 33.60
N VAL A 80 20.03 -4.40 34.88
CA VAL A 80 19.09 -4.58 35.99
C VAL A 80 18.82 -3.25 36.68
N ILE A 81 19.87 -2.48 36.94
CA ILE A 81 19.78 -1.23 37.68
C ILE A 81 21.01 -0.35 37.37
N SER A 82 20.80 0.96 37.30
CA SER A 82 21.83 1.98 37.15
C SER A 82 21.59 3.13 38.14
N ASN A 83 22.66 3.78 38.57
CA ASN A 83 22.60 4.98 39.41
C ASN A 83 23.84 5.87 39.20
N ASN A 84 23.82 7.08 39.75
CA ASN A 84 25.01 7.91 39.87
C ASN A 84 25.68 7.63 41.22
N GLN A 85 26.94 7.18 41.19
CA GLN A 85 27.71 6.81 42.37
C GLN A 85 28.72 7.89 42.79
N GLY A 86 28.84 8.99 42.02
CA GLY A 86 29.91 9.96 42.18
C GLY A 86 31.29 9.41 41.80
N ALA A 87 32.32 10.26 41.94
CA ALA A 87 33.68 9.94 41.51
C ALA A 87 34.33 8.86 42.38
N PHE A 88 35.04 7.95 41.74
CA PHE A 88 35.84 6.90 42.38
C PHE A 88 37.34 7.24 42.33
N GLU A 89 37.99 7.42 43.48
CA GLU A 89 39.40 7.87 43.57
C GLU A 89 40.27 6.99 44.50
N SER A 90 40.38 5.70 44.21
CA SER A 90 41.17 4.79 45.06
C SER A 90 42.69 4.94 44.90
N GLN A 91 43.41 4.98 46.03
CA GLN A 91 44.88 4.91 46.06
C GLN A 91 45.39 3.52 46.47
N ASN A 92 46.24 2.92 45.63
CA ASN A 92 46.82 1.57 45.77
C ASN A 92 45.75 0.47 45.95
N PRO A 93 44.96 0.17 44.91
CA PRO A 93 43.91 -0.81 45.00
C PRO A 93 44.46 -2.22 45.11
N ARG A 94 43.79 -3.08 45.88
CA ARG A 94 43.94 -4.54 45.79
C ARG A 94 42.73 -5.14 45.10
N VAL A 95 42.93 -6.06 44.17
CA VAL A 95 41.86 -6.86 43.56
C VAL A 95 41.65 -8.10 44.40
N LEU A 96 40.40 -8.30 44.85
CA LEU A 96 39.98 -9.50 45.56
C LEU A 96 38.97 -10.23 44.70
N ILE A 97 39.09 -11.57 44.56
CA ILE A 97 38.15 -12.41 43.83
C ILE A 97 37.76 -13.58 44.73
N GLY A 98 36.46 -13.80 44.93
CA GLY A 98 35.93 -14.94 45.67
C GLY A 98 36.15 -14.90 47.18
N ASN A 99 36.69 -13.81 47.73
CA ASN A 99 36.80 -13.61 49.18
C ASN A 99 37.01 -12.14 49.53
N TRP A 100 36.19 -11.59 50.41
CA TRP A 100 36.52 -10.32 51.06
C TRP A 100 37.26 -10.54 52.36
N THR A 101 38.41 -9.89 52.50
CA THR A 101 39.17 -9.92 53.74
C THR A 101 39.70 -8.54 54.10
N ARG A 102 39.59 -8.14 55.37
CA ARG A 102 40.24 -6.92 55.87
C ARG A 102 41.76 -7.09 55.75
N GLY A 103 42.50 -6.02 55.47
CA GLY A 103 43.95 -6.06 55.29
C GLY A 103 44.73 -6.54 56.52
N ASN A 104 44.10 -6.56 57.70
CA ASN A 104 44.66 -7.15 58.93
C ASN A 104 44.24 -8.62 59.18
N GLY A 105 43.47 -9.24 58.27
CA GLY A 105 42.98 -10.61 58.36
C GLY A 105 41.87 -10.86 59.39
N GLY A 106 41.40 -9.84 60.11
CA GLY A 106 40.46 -10.00 61.22
C GLY A 106 38.99 -10.21 60.81
N PHE A 107 38.67 -10.12 59.52
CA PHE A 107 37.33 -10.33 58.97
C PHE A 107 37.45 -11.02 57.62
N ASN A 108 36.73 -12.12 57.42
CA ASN A 108 36.85 -12.99 56.26
C ASN A 108 35.45 -13.41 55.78
N GLN A 109 35.12 -13.12 54.53
CA GLN A 109 33.84 -13.44 53.89
C GLN A 109 34.10 -14.16 52.57
N PRO A 110 34.34 -15.47 52.60
CA PRO A 110 34.57 -16.24 51.38
C PRO A 110 33.28 -16.36 50.57
N PHE A 111 33.44 -16.44 49.25
CA PHE A 111 32.38 -16.87 48.35
C PHE A 111 32.24 -18.38 48.38
N ASN A 112 31.02 -18.86 48.55
CA ASN A 112 30.69 -20.27 48.47
C ASN A 112 30.03 -20.56 47.12
N GLY A 113 30.86 -20.73 46.08
CA GLY A 113 30.41 -20.98 44.72
C GLY A 113 31.57 -21.14 43.75
N VAL A 114 31.23 -21.30 42.48
CA VAL A 114 32.20 -21.36 41.37
C VAL A 114 32.21 -20.02 40.65
N ILE A 115 33.40 -19.58 40.24
CA ILE A 115 33.61 -18.41 39.41
C ILE A 115 34.46 -18.86 38.23
N ASP A 116 34.11 -18.44 37.03
CA ASP A 116 34.84 -18.75 35.81
C ASP A 116 34.97 -17.51 34.92
N GLU A 117 36.00 -17.49 34.07
CA GLU A 117 36.25 -16.46 33.04
C GLU A 117 36.17 -15.00 33.54
N VAL A 118 36.79 -14.70 34.70
CA VAL A 118 36.81 -13.33 35.25
C VAL A 118 37.64 -12.41 34.36
N ALA A 119 37.03 -11.32 33.90
CA ALA A 119 37.68 -10.27 33.12
C ALA A 119 37.46 -8.89 33.76
N VAL A 120 38.45 -8.00 33.60
CA VAL A 120 38.38 -6.59 34.00
C VAL A 120 38.83 -5.73 32.82
N TYR A 121 38.07 -4.70 32.51
CA TYR A 121 38.29 -3.79 31.39
C TYR A 121 38.64 -2.40 31.93
N ASP A 122 39.42 -1.64 31.17
CA ASP A 122 39.76 -0.25 31.45
C ASP A 122 38.74 0.75 30.87
N GLU A 123 37.61 0.25 30.37
CA GLU A 123 36.47 1.00 29.86
C GLU A 123 35.14 0.46 30.40
N ALA A 124 34.14 1.33 30.46
CA ALA A 124 32.76 0.89 30.69
C ALA A 124 32.25 0.21 29.41
N LEU A 125 32.10 -1.12 29.45
CA LEU A 125 31.59 -1.87 28.31
C LEU A 125 30.18 -1.42 27.92
N SER A 126 29.92 -1.37 26.62
CA SER A 126 28.57 -1.12 26.10
C SER A 126 27.63 -2.30 26.37
N ARG A 127 26.32 -2.04 26.33
CA ARG A 127 25.28 -3.07 26.51
C ARG A 127 25.42 -4.20 25.49
N GLU A 128 25.79 -3.86 24.25
CA GLU A 128 25.97 -4.80 23.15
C GLU A 128 27.16 -5.73 23.40
N SER A 129 28.29 -5.20 23.89
CA SER A 129 29.47 -6.01 24.24
C SER A 129 29.17 -6.96 25.39
N ILE A 130 28.47 -6.47 26.42
CA ILE A 130 28.06 -7.27 27.59
C ILE A 130 27.10 -8.40 27.19
N THR A 131 26.12 -8.09 26.35
CA THR A 131 25.20 -9.09 25.77
C THR A 131 25.97 -10.11 24.94
N SER A 132 26.94 -9.66 24.13
CA SER A 132 27.78 -10.55 23.32
C SER A 132 28.60 -11.51 24.18
N HIS A 133 29.20 -11.03 25.27
CA HIS A 133 29.92 -11.88 26.22
C HIS A 133 29.02 -12.96 26.83
N PHE A 134 27.80 -12.58 27.27
CA PHE A 134 26.83 -13.53 27.79
C PHE A 134 26.51 -14.63 26.77
N LEU A 135 26.16 -14.23 25.55
CA LEU A 135 25.77 -15.17 24.49
C LEU A 135 26.91 -16.12 24.10
N LEU A 136 28.15 -15.61 24.01
CA LEU A 136 29.34 -16.44 23.79
C LEU A 136 29.56 -17.42 24.95
N GLY A 137 29.34 -16.98 26.19
CA GLY A 137 29.38 -17.84 27.37
C GLY A 137 28.34 -18.97 27.31
N GLN A 138 27.09 -18.66 26.93
CA GLN A 138 26.02 -19.67 26.78
C GLN A 138 26.35 -20.70 25.69
N LEU A 139 26.91 -20.27 24.56
CA LEU A 139 27.38 -21.17 23.50
C LEU A 139 28.50 -22.10 23.98
N ASN A 140 29.46 -21.58 24.75
CA ASN A 140 30.54 -22.38 25.33
C ASN A 140 30.03 -23.39 26.38
N LEU A 141 28.90 -23.10 27.03
CA LEU A 141 28.22 -24.01 27.97
C LEU A 141 27.31 -25.03 27.27
N GLY A 142 27.19 -24.99 25.94
CA GLY A 142 26.34 -25.90 25.17
C GLY A 142 24.84 -25.67 25.38
N VAL A 143 24.45 -24.50 25.90
CA VAL A 143 23.06 -24.10 26.04
C VAL A 143 22.51 -23.72 24.67
N SER A 144 21.41 -24.37 24.26
CA SER A 144 20.75 -23.99 23.00
C SER A 144 20.18 -22.58 23.14
N PRO A 145 20.42 -21.66 22.18
CA PRO A 145 19.80 -20.34 22.14
C PRO A 145 18.27 -20.38 22.28
N GLU A 146 17.64 -21.50 21.91
CA GLU A 146 16.19 -21.75 22.02
C GLU A 146 15.68 -21.93 23.46
N SER A 147 16.58 -22.12 24.44
CA SER A 147 16.24 -22.35 25.85
C SER A 147 16.42 -21.13 26.75
N LEU A 148 16.88 -20.01 26.19
CA LEU A 148 17.04 -18.75 26.92
C LEU A 148 15.68 -18.06 27.08
N PRO A 149 15.26 -17.70 28.32
CA PRO A 149 14.00 -17.02 28.56
C PRO A 149 14.11 -15.54 28.19
N ASP A 150 13.97 -15.20 26.92
CA ASP A 150 13.69 -13.83 26.49
C ASP A 150 12.19 -13.54 26.64
N ARG A 151 11.85 -12.52 27.44
CA ARG A 151 10.69 -11.72 27.06
C ARG A 151 11.19 -10.82 25.94
N ALA A 152 10.67 -11.07 24.75
CA ALA A 152 10.94 -10.30 23.55
C ALA A 152 10.81 -8.78 23.84
N ALA A 153 11.73 -7.97 23.31
CA ALA A 153 11.66 -6.51 23.49
C ALA A 153 10.69 -5.93 22.44
N ASP A 154 9.54 -5.47 22.89
CA ASP A 154 8.55 -4.79 22.05
C ASP A 154 9.10 -3.43 21.60
N ALA A 155 8.77 -3.01 20.37
CA ALA A 155 9.15 -1.68 19.88
C ALA A 155 8.20 -0.60 20.42
N GLY A 156 8.71 0.64 20.56
CA GLY A 156 7.97 1.75 21.13
C GLY A 156 7.05 2.46 20.13
N THR A 157 6.08 3.23 20.65
CA THR A 157 5.16 4.04 19.83
C THR A 157 5.77 5.38 19.44
N ILE A 158 5.57 5.80 18.19
CA ILE A 158 5.89 7.14 17.68
C ILE A 158 4.58 7.89 17.41
N THR A 159 4.41 9.06 18.03
CA THR A 159 3.28 9.96 17.78
C THR A 159 3.79 11.29 17.27
N VAL A 160 3.31 11.70 16.09
CA VAL A 160 3.67 12.98 15.46
C VAL A 160 2.42 13.79 15.24
N ASN A 161 2.35 14.97 15.87
CA ASN A 161 1.28 15.93 15.65
C ASN A 161 1.90 17.25 15.19
N ALA A 162 1.60 17.65 13.96
CA ALA A 162 2.03 18.89 13.36
C ALA A 162 0.81 19.61 12.78
N THR A 163 0.75 20.93 12.82
CA THR A 163 -0.46 21.66 12.38
C THR A 163 -0.49 21.98 10.89
N ASP A 164 0.62 21.84 10.18
CA ASP A 164 0.74 22.32 8.79
C ASP A 164 1.29 21.21 7.89
N GLN A 165 2.60 20.96 7.95
CA GLN A 165 3.23 19.99 7.07
C GLN A 165 4.29 19.13 7.74
N ILE A 166 4.33 17.87 7.34
CA ILE A 166 5.42 16.93 7.58
C ILE A 166 5.97 16.49 6.22
N THR A 167 7.29 16.52 6.05
CA THR A 167 7.98 15.95 4.88
C THR A 167 9.03 14.95 5.35
N ILE A 168 8.97 13.74 4.82
CA ILE A 168 9.92 12.66 5.05
C ILE A 168 10.57 12.36 3.70
N SER A 169 11.85 12.69 3.53
CA SER A 169 12.52 12.52 2.24
C SER A 169 14.02 12.29 2.37
N GLY A 170 14.55 11.51 1.44
CA GLY A 170 15.97 11.33 1.19
C GLY A 170 16.56 10.09 1.85
N VAL A 171 17.64 9.59 1.25
CA VAL A 171 18.48 8.50 1.73
C VAL A 171 19.90 8.99 1.96
N SER A 172 20.70 8.26 2.74
CA SER A 172 22.10 8.61 2.94
C SER A 172 22.87 8.58 1.61
N PRO A 173 23.62 9.65 1.27
CA PRO A 173 24.42 9.68 0.05
C PRO A 173 25.53 8.62 -0.01
N THR A 174 25.91 8.06 1.14
CA THR A 174 26.97 7.05 1.25
C THR A 174 26.43 5.64 1.48
N ASN A 175 25.14 5.50 1.81
CA ASN A 175 24.49 4.21 2.00
C ASN A 175 23.01 4.33 1.63
N SER A 176 22.63 3.85 0.46
CA SER A 176 21.25 3.89 -0.04
C SER A 176 20.26 3.03 0.75
N ASP A 177 20.74 2.23 1.70
CA ASP A 177 19.92 1.41 2.60
C ASP A 177 19.52 2.18 3.88
N LEU A 178 20.09 3.36 4.10
CA LEU A 178 19.73 4.24 5.21
C LEU A 178 18.81 5.35 4.70
N ALA A 179 17.50 5.14 4.81
CA ALA A 179 16.49 6.15 4.51
C ALA A 179 16.28 7.12 5.68
N SER A 180 15.86 8.34 5.36
CA SER A 180 15.27 9.24 6.35
C SER A 180 13.85 8.77 6.62
N GLY A 181 13.47 8.61 7.89
CA GLY A 181 12.17 8.04 8.17
C GLY A 181 11.71 8.06 9.62
N LEU A 182 10.46 7.66 9.80
CA LEU A 182 9.88 7.29 11.09
C LEU A 182 9.87 5.77 11.18
N VAL A 183 10.65 5.21 12.10
CA VAL A 183 10.85 3.75 12.19
C VAL A 183 10.56 3.25 13.60
N SER A 184 9.58 2.35 13.71
CA SER A 184 9.24 1.61 14.92
C SER A 184 9.38 0.12 14.63
N SER A 185 10.58 -0.41 14.82
CA SER A 185 10.91 -1.79 14.48
C SER A 185 11.37 -2.61 15.69
N SER A 186 10.92 -3.87 15.77
CA SER A 186 11.46 -4.88 16.66
C SER A 186 12.19 -5.92 15.80
N SER A 187 13.51 -6.07 16.01
CA SER A 187 14.37 -6.89 15.17
C SER A 187 15.19 -7.89 15.99
N GLY A 188 15.69 -8.93 15.32
CA GLY A 188 16.46 -10.01 15.90
C GLY A 188 15.64 -11.29 16.12
N ASN A 189 16.33 -12.39 16.42
CA ASN A 189 15.73 -13.71 16.63
C ASN A 189 14.79 -13.79 17.85
N PHE A 190 14.74 -12.71 18.64
CA PHE A 190 13.92 -12.57 19.85
C PHE A 190 13.08 -11.28 19.82
N SER A 191 12.71 -10.80 18.62
CA SER A 191 11.91 -9.58 18.47
C SER A 191 10.51 -9.73 19.08
N GLY A 192 10.10 -8.69 19.81
CA GLY A 192 8.77 -8.53 20.40
C GLY A 192 7.81 -7.88 19.42
N VAL A 193 6.61 -7.55 19.90
CA VAL A 193 5.59 -6.89 19.09
C VAL A 193 6.11 -5.54 18.63
N ALA A 194 5.97 -5.21 17.34
CA ALA A 194 6.38 -3.89 16.87
C ALA A 194 5.39 -2.81 17.35
N GLY A 195 5.91 -1.60 17.55
CA GLY A 195 5.13 -0.47 18.06
C GLY A 195 4.25 0.16 16.98
N GLU A 196 3.59 1.26 17.33
CA GLU A 196 2.69 2.00 16.45
C GLU A 196 3.34 3.29 15.95
N ILE A 197 2.99 3.72 14.73
CA ILE A 197 3.23 5.08 14.26
C ILE A 197 1.88 5.77 14.02
N SER A 198 1.65 6.89 14.71
CA SER A 198 0.45 7.71 14.56
C SER A 198 0.82 9.13 14.13
N ILE A 199 0.28 9.58 13.00
CA ILE A 199 0.58 10.88 12.40
C ILE A 199 -0.70 11.68 12.22
N GLU A 200 -0.69 12.92 12.69
CA GLU A 200 -1.74 13.91 12.50
C GLU A 200 -1.12 15.21 11.96
N THR A 201 -1.53 15.62 10.77
CA THR A 201 -1.05 16.86 10.12
C THR A 201 -1.98 17.33 9.02
N ASP A 202 -1.93 18.59 8.59
CA ASP A 202 -2.73 19.04 7.43
C ASP A 202 -2.19 18.47 6.10
N SER A 203 -0.87 18.38 5.96
CA SER A 203 -0.18 17.84 4.79
C SER A 203 0.96 16.90 5.17
N LEU A 204 0.99 15.69 4.60
CA LEU A 204 2.08 14.73 4.73
C LEU A 204 2.65 14.39 3.35
N LYS A 205 3.96 14.53 3.20
CA LYS A 205 4.72 14.11 2.01
C LYS A 205 5.78 13.08 2.39
N VAL A 206 5.77 11.93 1.74
CA VAL A 206 6.81 10.90 1.80
C VAL A 206 7.42 10.79 0.40
N ALA A 207 8.69 11.14 0.25
CA ALA A 207 9.31 11.25 -1.07
C ALA A 207 10.79 10.86 -1.09
N ASP A 208 11.39 10.79 -2.28
CA ASP A 208 12.82 10.54 -2.48
C ASP A 208 13.34 9.33 -1.68
N ARG A 209 12.56 8.24 -1.69
CA ARG A 209 12.83 7.01 -0.91
C ARG A 209 12.87 7.18 0.62
N GLY A 210 12.29 8.25 1.16
CA GLY A 210 12.01 8.38 2.59
C GLY A 210 11.00 7.33 3.06
N GLU A 211 11.06 6.95 4.35
CA GLU A 211 10.27 5.83 4.87
C GLU A 211 9.41 6.14 6.10
N ILE A 212 8.23 5.52 6.18
CA ILE A 212 7.48 5.29 7.41
C ILE A 212 7.38 3.78 7.59
N ASN A 213 8.00 3.24 8.64
CA ASN A 213 8.24 1.81 8.77
C ASN A 213 7.84 1.30 10.16
N VAL A 214 6.94 0.33 10.19
CA VAL A 214 6.68 -0.52 11.35
C VAL A 214 7.01 -1.96 10.98
N SER A 215 7.92 -2.58 11.71
CA SER A 215 8.36 -3.94 11.36
C SER A 215 8.67 -4.82 12.56
N SER A 216 8.35 -6.10 12.43
CA SER A 216 8.68 -7.15 13.41
C SER A 216 9.32 -8.33 12.69
N GLN A 217 10.25 -9.04 13.33
CA GLN A 217 10.83 -10.24 12.74
C GLN A 217 10.04 -11.50 13.12
N THR A 218 9.76 -11.68 14.41
CA THR A 218 9.25 -12.91 14.99
C THR A 218 7.87 -12.78 15.62
N ALA A 219 7.49 -11.58 16.06
CA ALA A 219 6.18 -11.32 16.66
C ALA A 219 5.26 -10.53 15.71
N GLN A 220 4.08 -10.15 16.19
CA GLN A 220 3.15 -9.33 15.44
C GLN A 220 3.72 -7.93 15.15
N ALA A 221 3.59 -7.43 13.92
CA ALA A 221 3.90 -6.03 13.64
C ALA A 221 2.78 -5.11 14.15
N GLY A 222 3.14 -3.90 14.57
CA GLY A 222 2.18 -2.90 15.00
C GLY A 222 1.51 -2.21 13.81
N THR A 223 0.94 -1.03 14.06
CA THR A 223 0.07 -0.34 13.10
C THR A 223 0.64 1.00 12.65
N ILE A 224 0.26 1.44 11.46
CA ILE A 224 0.44 2.83 11.00
C ILE A 224 -0.94 3.48 10.86
N THR A 225 -1.14 4.60 11.54
CA THR A 225 -2.34 5.44 11.40
C THR A 225 -1.95 6.83 10.93
N ILE A 226 -2.52 7.26 9.79
CA ILE A 226 -2.27 8.58 9.21
C ILE A 226 -3.59 9.32 9.09
N ASN A 227 -3.69 10.49 9.72
CA ASN A 227 -4.79 11.44 9.57
C ASN A 227 -4.25 12.73 8.96
N THR A 228 -4.63 13.05 7.73
CA THR A 228 -4.16 14.25 7.04
C THR A 228 -5.10 14.73 5.96
N ASN A 229 -5.24 16.02 5.72
CA ASN A 229 -6.08 16.48 4.61
C ASN A 229 -5.45 16.06 3.27
N SER A 230 -4.12 16.11 3.16
CA SER A 230 -3.40 15.69 1.95
C SER A 230 -2.23 14.76 2.27
N LEU A 231 -2.22 13.57 1.66
CA LEU A 231 -1.10 12.64 1.66
C LEU A 231 -0.54 12.48 0.24
N LYS A 232 0.78 12.64 0.11
CA LYS A 232 1.53 12.31 -1.10
C LYS A 232 2.64 11.32 -0.80
N VAL A 233 2.66 10.23 -1.57
CA VAL A 233 3.74 9.24 -1.60
C VAL A 233 4.29 9.26 -3.02
N GLU A 234 5.45 9.88 -3.21
CA GLU A 234 6.02 10.14 -4.55
C GLU A 234 7.52 9.80 -4.59
N ASP A 235 8.13 9.78 -5.76
CA ASP A 235 9.59 9.61 -5.95
C ASP A 235 10.19 8.43 -5.15
N GLY A 236 9.52 7.27 -5.20
CA GLY A 236 9.94 6.05 -4.49
C GLY A 236 9.76 6.09 -2.97
N GLY A 237 9.02 7.05 -2.42
CA GLY A 237 8.67 7.09 -0.98
C GLY A 237 7.90 5.85 -0.53
N ILE A 238 8.14 5.40 0.71
CA ILE A 238 7.63 4.10 1.19
C ILE A 238 6.90 4.25 2.52
N ILE A 239 5.67 3.71 2.59
CA ILE A 239 4.94 3.46 3.83
C ILE A 239 4.79 1.95 3.99
N THR A 240 5.34 1.37 5.05
CA THR A 240 5.40 -0.07 5.23
C THR A 240 5.05 -0.56 6.62
N VAL A 241 4.19 -1.58 6.68
CA VAL A 241 4.05 -2.47 7.83
C VAL A 241 4.52 -3.86 7.40
N SER A 242 5.47 -4.45 8.12
CA SER A 242 5.98 -5.77 7.72
C SER A 242 6.27 -6.72 8.88
N SER A 243 6.09 -8.02 8.60
CA SER A 243 6.50 -9.09 9.50
C SER A 243 7.18 -10.25 8.76
N GLN A 244 8.24 -10.83 9.33
CA GLN A 244 8.85 -12.01 8.72
C GLN A 244 8.09 -13.31 9.07
N THR A 245 7.87 -13.56 10.36
CA THR A 245 7.21 -14.80 10.81
C THR A 245 5.96 -14.61 11.67
N GLY A 246 5.77 -13.43 12.26
CA GLY A 246 4.52 -13.06 12.91
C GLY A 246 3.47 -12.54 11.93
N GLN A 247 2.30 -12.17 12.45
CA GLN A 247 1.27 -11.48 11.67
C GLN A 247 1.70 -10.03 11.41
N ALA A 248 1.50 -9.52 10.20
CA ALA A 248 1.62 -8.08 9.99
C ALA A 248 0.43 -7.36 10.65
N GLY A 249 0.65 -6.18 11.21
CA GLY A 249 -0.43 -5.31 11.69
C GLY A 249 -1.10 -4.60 10.52
N ASP A 250 -1.72 -3.45 10.78
CA ASP A 250 -2.59 -2.76 9.83
C ASP A 250 -2.07 -1.37 9.43
N ILE A 251 -2.48 -0.89 8.25
CA ILE A 251 -2.30 0.50 7.83
C ILE A 251 -3.67 1.14 7.67
N THR A 252 -3.91 2.25 8.38
CA THR A 252 -5.12 3.07 8.23
C THR A 252 -4.74 4.48 7.78
N ILE A 253 -5.32 4.91 6.66
CA ILE A 253 -5.12 6.26 6.11
C ILE A 253 -6.48 6.94 6.02
N ASN A 254 -6.61 8.09 6.68
CA ASN A 254 -7.74 8.99 6.57
C ASN A 254 -7.26 10.30 5.95
N SER A 255 -7.77 10.63 4.76
CA SER A 255 -7.44 11.89 4.10
C SER A 255 -8.56 12.49 3.26
N ASP A 256 -8.43 13.74 2.83
CA ASP A 256 -9.30 14.27 1.78
C ASP A 256 -8.73 13.87 0.41
N SER A 257 -7.40 13.89 0.29
CA SER A 257 -6.69 13.57 -0.95
C SER A 257 -5.48 12.69 -0.67
N LEU A 258 -5.44 11.51 -1.30
CA LEU A 258 -4.27 10.63 -1.33
C LEU A 258 -3.78 10.49 -2.78
N LYS A 259 -2.49 10.78 -2.98
CA LYS A 259 -1.79 10.54 -4.23
C LYS A 259 -0.58 9.63 -4.00
N VAL A 260 -0.51 8.54 -4.75
CA VAL A 260 0.63 7.62 -4.82
C VAL A 260 1.13 7.65 -6.26
N GLU A 261 2.31 8.23 -6.49
CA GLU A 261 2.85 8.44 -7.84
C GLU A 261 4.37 8.21 -7.90
N ASP A 262 4.94 8.20 -9.10
CA ASP A 262 6.39 8.16 -9.33
C ASP A 262 7.08 7.07 -8.50
N GLU A 263 6.66 5.81 -8.68
CA GLU A 263 7.15 4.64 -7.93
C GLU A 263 6.89 4.67 -6.41
N GLY A 264 5.99 5.53 -5.91
CA GLY A 264 5.58 5.56 -4.51
C GLY A 264 4.88 4.27 -4.08
N ILE A 265 5.16 3.80 -2.85
CA ILE A 265 4.68 2.49 -2.36
C ILE A 265 4.01 2.62 -1.00
N ILE A 266 2.78 2.08 -0.91
CA ILE A 266 2.13 1.76 0.36
C ILE A 266 1.99 0.24 0.43
N THR A 267 2.69 -0.38 1.36
CA THR A 267 2.80 -1.84 1.41
C THR A 267 2.59 -2.41 2.80
N LEU A 268 1.84 -3.49 2.85
CA LEU A 268 1.71 -4.33 4.02
C LEU A 268 2.11 -5.74 3.62
N THR A 269 3.16 -6.26 4.23
CA THR A 269 3.71 -7.55 3.81
C THR A 269 4.03 -8.48 4.97
N SER A 270 3.79 -9.77 4.76
CA SER A 270 4.22 -10.81 5.67
C SER A 270 4.89 -11.97 4.91
N GLU A 271 6.10 -12.35 5.32
CA GLU A 271 6.83 -13.43 4.64
C GLU A 271 6.18 -14.80 4.88
N THR A 272 5.87 -15.15 6.13
CA THR A 272 5.24 -16.46 6.46
C THR A 272 3.97 -16.38 7.30
N GLY A 273 3.74 -15.29 8.03
CA GLY A 273 2.51 -15.07 8.78
C GLY A 273 1.37 -14.53 7.90
N GLN A 274 0.19 -14.36 8.48
CA GLN A 274 -0.90 -13.64 7.81
C GLN A 274 -0.58 -12.14 7.72
N ALA A 275 -0.84 -11.54 6.57
CA ALA A 275 -0.81 -10.09 6.44
C ALA A 275 -2.09 -9.47 7.01
N GLY A 276 -1.97 -8.35 7.73
CA GLY A 276 -3.11 -7.52 8.14
C GLY A 276 -3.70 -6.72 6.98
N ASP A 277 -4.49 -5.72 7.30
CA ASP A 277 -5.33 -5.00 6.34
C ASP A 277 -4.81 -3.59 6.05
N ILE A 278 -5.01 -3.12 4.81
CA ILE A 278 -4.87 -1.70 4.46
C ILE A 278 -6.27 -1.11 4.31
N THR A 279 -6.59 -0.10 5.11
CA THR A 279 -7.82 0.68 4.98
C THR A 279 -7.49 2.12 4.58
N ILE A 280 -8.05 2.56 3.46
CA ILE A 280 -7.93 3.94 2.96
C ILE A 280 -9.31 4.57 2.92
N ASN A 281 -9.48 5.65 3.66
CA ASN A 281 -10.64 6.53 3.60
C ASN A 281 -10.17 7.85 2.98
N SER A 282 -10.54 8.12 1.73
CA SER A 282 -10.11 9.33 1.04
C SER A 282 -11.16 9.88 0.09
N ASP A 283 -11.46 11.18 0.09
CA ASP A 283 -12.39 11.72 -0.92
C ASP A 283 -11.88 11.47 -2.35
N SER A 284 -10.57 11.65 -2.58
CA SER A 284 -9.92 11.43 -3.87
C SER A 284 -8.65 10.58 -3.71
N LEU A 285 -8.68 9.35 -4.23
CA LEU A 285 -7.50 8.50 -4.37
C LEU A 285 -6.98 8.49 -5.81
N LYS A 286 -5.71 8.79 -5.99
CA LYS A 286 -5.00 8.67 -7.27
C LYS A 286 -3.76 7.79 -7.10
N VAL A 287 -3.65 6.76 -7.94
CA VAL A 287 -2.45 5.94 -8.06
C VAL A 287 -2.00 6.04 -9.50
N GLU A 288 -0.90 6.75 -9.72
CA GLU A 288 -0.41 7.12 -11.05
C GLU A 288 1.06 6.75 -11.20
N ASP A 289 1.59 6.71 -12.44
CA ASP A 289 3.03 6.68 -12.73
C ASP A 289 3.81 5.62 -11.91
N GLU A 290 3.39 4.36 -12.03
CA GLU A 290 3.96 3.21 -11.32
C GLU A 290 3.79 3.20 -9.79
N GLY A 291 2.86 4.00 -9.26
CA GLY A 291 2.44 3.93 -7.87
C GLY A 291 1.80 2.58 -7.51
N ILE A 292 2.07 2.08 -6.30
CA ILE A 292 1.62 0.76 -5.84
C ILE A 292 1.01 0.84 -4.44
N ILE A 293 -0.16 0.24 -4.28
CA ILE A 293 -0.76 -0.07 -2.98
C ILE A 293 -0.95 -1.58 -2.90
N THR A 294 -0.32 -2.22 -1.93
CA THR A 294 -0.21 -3.68 -1.92
C THR A 294 -0.31 -4.30 -0.54
N VAL A 295 -1.15 -5.33 -0.43
CA VAL A 295 -1.24 -6.23 0.73
C VAL A 295 -0.80 -7.62 0.27
N THR A 296 0.29 -8.14 0.84
CA THR A 296 0.89 -9.38 0.34
C THR A 296 1.27 -10.33 1.46
N SER A 297 1.16 -11.62 1.16
CA SER A 297 1.92 -12.62 1.90
C SER A 297 2.56 -13.66 1.00
N ASN A 298 3.84 -13.93 1.24
CA ASN A 298 4.62 -14.84 0.40
C ASN A 298 4.31 -16.31 0.69
N LYS A 299 4.23 -16.71 1.97
CA LYS A 299 3.93 -18.08 2.40
C LYS A 299 2.72 -18.19 3.34
N GLY A 300 2.09 -17.06 3.65
CA GLY A 300 0.89 -16.95 4.45
C GLY A 300 -0.32 -16.56 3.61
N VAL A 301 -1.32 -15.97 4.26
CA VAL A 301 -2.53 -15.44 3.62
C VAL A 301 -2.41 -13.92 3.57
N ALA A 302 -2.65 -13.30 2.41
CA ALA A 302 -2.72 -11.85 2.31
C ALA A 302 -3.98 -11.33 3.03
N GLY A 303 -3.89 -10.16 3.66
CA GLY A 303 -5.05 -9.47 4.21
C GLY A 303 -5.85 -8.73 3.14
N ASP A 304 -6.83 -7.97 3.59
CA ASP A 304 -7.75 -7.25 2.72
C ASP A 304 -7.25 -5.82 2.43
N LEU A 305 -7.48 -5.36 1.20
CA LEU A 305 -7.34 -3.96 0.80
C LEU A 305 -8.72 -3.33 0.69
N ARG A 306 -9.01 -2.39 1.59
CA ARG A 306 -10.28 -1.64 1.60
C ARG A 306 -10.05 -0.17 1.25
N ILE A 307 -10.71 0.27 0.18
CA ILE A 307 -10.70 1.67 -0.25
C ILE A 307 -12.13 2.21 -0.18
N ASN A 308 -12.33 3.28 0.59
CA ASN A 308 -13.56 4.05 0.64
C ASN A 308 -13.25 5.44 0.09
N ALA A 309 -13.80 5.78 -1.08
CA ALA A 309 -13.52 7.05 -1.74
C ALA A 309 -14.70 7.62 -2.53
N ASN A 310 -14.66 8.92 -2.84
CA ASN A 310 -15.62 9.48 -3.80
C ASN A 310 -15.15 9.18 -5.23
N SER A 311 -13.85 9.37 -5.50
CA SER A 311 -13.24 9.06 -6.80
C SER A 311 -11.94 8.27 -6.68
N LEU A 312 -11.74 7.32 -7.59
CA LEU A 312 -10.52 6.54 -7.76
C LEU A 312 -9.98 6.69 -9.18
N LEU A 313 -8.73 7.11 -9.32
CA LEU A 313 -8.00 7.11 -10.58
C LEU A 313 -6.81 6.16 -10.47
N LEU A 314 -6.78 5.16 -11.34
CA LEU A 314 -5.57 4.39 -11.63
C LEU A 314 -5.06 4.79 -13.02
N ASN A 315 -3.79 5.15 -13.10
CA ASN A 315 -3.15 5.57 -14.34
C ASN A 315 -1.71 5.03 -14.39
N ASN A 316 -1.51 3.84 -14.97
CA ASN A 316 -0.31 3.04 -14.70
C ASN A 316 -0.10 2.77 -13.19
N GLY A 317 -1.21 2.69 -12.45
CA GLY A 317 -1.23 2.45 -11.00
C GLY A 317 -1.71 1.04 -10.68
N LYS A 318 -1.22 0.47 -9.57
CA LYS A 318 -1.49 -0.93 -9.20
C LYS A 318 -2.05 -1.05 -7.79
N LEU A 319 -3.14 -1.83 -7.68
CA LEU A 319 -3.74 -2.23 -6.41
C LEU A 319 -3.66 -3.76 -6.28
N PHE A 320 -3.05 -4.22 -5.20
CA PHE A 320 -2.74 -5.63 -4.99
C PHE A 320 -3.22 -6.15 -3.63
N ALA A 321 -3.83 -7.34 -3.64
CA ALA A 321 -4.09 -8.17 -2.46
C ALA A 321 -3.68 -9.62 -2.77
N GLU A 322 -2.38 -9.83 -2.98
CA GLU A 322 -1.87 -11.04 -3.62
C GLU A 322 -1.34 -12.07 -2.61
N THR A 323 -1.81 -13.31 -2.76
CA THR A 323 -1.38 -14.44 -1.92
C THR A 323 -0.52 -15.39 -2.73
N ALA A 324 0.79 -15.46 -2.44
CA ALA A 324 1.69 -16.25 -3.27
C ALA A 324 1.62 -17.76 -2.96
N ASN A 325 1.67 -18.16 -1.69
CA ASN A 325 1.67 -19.58 -1.32
C ASN A 325 0.94 -19.82 -0.01
N ASN A 326 -0.09 -20.67 -0.01
CA ASN A 326 -0.57 -21.30 1.21
C ASN A 326 -0.91 -22.78 0.97
N ASN A 327 -0.40 -23.65 1.84
CA ASN A 327 -0.65 -25.11 1.75
C ASN A 327 -2.08 -25.51 2.18
N ASN A 328 -2.95 -24.54 2.51
CA ASN A 328 -4.21 -24.79 3.24
C ASN A 328 -5.48 -24.41 2.46
N GLN A 329 -5.41 -24.11 1.15
CA GLN A 329 -6.58 -23.75 0.32
C GLN A 329 -7.47 -22.65 0.94
N VAL A 330 -6.86 -21.71 1.65
CA VAL A 330 -7.57 -20.56 2.22
C VAL A 330 -7.72 -19.49 1.12
N SER A 331 -8.88 -18.81 1.10
CA SER A 331 -9.14 -17.67 0.20
C SER A 331 -8.03 -16.64 0.32
N GLY A 332 -7.53 -16.14 -0.82
CA GLY A 332 -6.58 -15.03 -0.87
C GLY A 332 -7.19 -13.72 -0.35
N GLY A 333 -6.33 -12.72 -0.19
CA GLY A 333 -6.70 -11.37 0.26
C GLY A 333 -7.71 -10.71 -0.67
N ASN A 334 -8.74 -10.07 -0.11
CA ASN A 334 -9.80 -9.46 -0.90
C ASN A 334 -9.53 -7.99 -1.17
N ILE A 335 -10.03 -7.48 -2.30
CA ILE A 335 -10.06 -6.04 -2.58
C ILE A 335 -11.51 -5.56 -2.53
N THR A 336 -11.78 -4.57 -1.69
CA THR A 336 -13.09 -3.90 -1.63
C THR A 336 -12.94 -2.42 -1.97
N LEU A 337 -13.55 -2.00 -3.08
CA LEU A 337 -13.60 -0.62 -3.55
C LEU A 337 -15.03 -0.08 -3.36
N ASN A 338 -15.23 0.71 -2.32
CA ASN A 338 -16.48 1.44 -2.09
C ASN A 338 -16.31 2.84 -2.66
N VAL A 339 -16.65 3.03 -3.94
CA VAL A 339 -16.45 4.30 -4.64
C VAL A 339 -17.79 4.87 -5.08
N SER A 340 -18.12 6.10 -4.69
CA SER A 340 -19.47 6.64 -4.89
C SER A 340 -19.70 7.40 -6.19
N ASP A 341 -18.63 7.91 -6.84
CA ASP A 341 -18.76 8.73 -8.05
C ASP A 341 -18.13 8.05 -9.27
N LEU A 342 -16.79 7.90 -9.26
CA LEU A 342 -16.06 7.56 -10.48
C LEU A 342 -14.83 6.69 -10.20
N ILE A 343 -14.69 5.60 -10.96
CA ILE A 343 -13.46 4.82 -11.10
C ILE A 343 -12.95 4.98 -12.54
N GLN A 344 -11.70 5.42 -12.70
CA GLN A 344 -11.03 5.51 -13.99
C GLN A 344 -9.81 4.58 -13.99
N LEU A 345 -9.71 3.73 -15.00
CA LEU A 345 -8.55 2.88 -15.26
C LEU A 345 -7.87 3.31 -16.56
N LYS A 346 -6.61 3.72 -16.50
CA LYS A 346 -5.82 4.24 -17.64
C LYS A 346 -4.45 3.57 -17.71
N ASN A 347 -3.86 3.55 -18.91
CA ASN A 347 -2.45 3.24 -19.15
C ASN A 347 -1.96 1.99 -18.38
N GLU A 348 -2.51 0.81 -18.67
CA GLU A 348 -2.08 -0.47 -18.06
C GLU A 348 -2.28 -0.56 -16.53
N SER A 349 -3.36 0.03 -16.02
CA SER A 349 -3.69 -0.05 -14.59
C SER A 349 -4.15 -1.45 -14.17
N LEU A 350 -3.83 -1.87 -12.95
CA LEU A 350 -4.13 -3.23 -12.50
C LEU A 350 -4.79 -3.24 -11.11
N ILE A 351 -5.88 -3.98 -10.99
CA ILE A 351 -6.50 -4.36 -9.71
C ILE A 351 -6.41 -5.88 -9.61
N SER A 352 -5.58 -6.42 -8.71
CA SER A 352 -5.32 -7.86 -8.64
C SER A 352 -5.42 -8.41 -7.22
N ALA A 353 -6.31 -9.38 -7.05
CA ALA A 353 -6.44 -10.25 -5.87
C ALA A 353 -5.95 -11.68 -6.22
N GLN A 354 -4.98 -11.78 -7.13
CA GLN A 354 -4.47 -13.05 -7.64
C GLN A 354 -3.87 -13.92 -6.52
N ALA A 355 -4.00 -15.23 -6.69
CA ALA A 355 -3.27 -16.21 -5.88
C ALA A 355 -2.55 -17.21 -6.78
N LEU A 356 -1.29 -17.55 -6.48
CA LEU A 356 -0.55 -18.52 -7.31
C LEU A 356 -0.89 -19.96 -6.91
N GLU A 357 -0.50 -20.36 -5.70
CA GLU A 357 -0.69 -21.72 -5.14
C GLU A 357 -1.91 -21.83 -4.20
N ALA A 358 -2.75 -20.80 -4.13
CA ALA A 358 -3.93 -20.73 -3.27
C ALA A 358 -5.19 -20.35 -4.05
N ASN A 359 -6.34 -20.25 -3.37
CA ASN A 359 -7.57 -19.75 -3.99
C ASN A 359 -7.49 -18.23 -4.16
N GLY A 360 -7.95 -17.71 -5.29
CA GLY A 360 -7.95 -16.28 -5.59
C GLY A 360 -8.81 -15.50 -4.60
N GLY A 361 -8.38 -14.28 -4.27
CA GLY A 361 -9.15 -13.37 -3.44
C GLY A 361 -10.33 -12.77 -4.19
N ASN A 362 -11.35 -12.31 -3.48
CA ASN A 362 -12.52 -11.70 -4.12
C ASN A 362 -12.26 -10.21 -4.37
N ILE A 363 -12.79 -9.71 -5.48
CA ILE A 363 -12.80 -8.28 -5.79
C ILE A 363 -14.25 -7.80 -5.76
N THR A 364 -14.52 -6.77 -4.97
CA THR A 364 -15.81 -6.10 -4.90
C THR A 364 -15.65 -4.63 -5.27
N ILE A 365 -16.40 -4.18 -6.26
CA ILE A 365 -16.65 -2.77 -6.55
C ILE A 365 -18.10 -2.47 -6.17
N ASP A 366 -18.31 -1.50 -5.28
CA ASP A 366 -19.63 -1.16 -4.74
C ASP A 366 -19.85 0.36 -4.65
N ASN A 367 -21.05 0.76 -4.24
CA ASN A 367 -21.59 2.13 -4.23
C ASN A 367 -21.94 2.71 -5.60
N ASN A 368 -22.10 1.86 -6.62
CA ASN A 368 -22.57 2.21 -7.96
C ASN A 368 -21.78 3.36 -8.63
N PRO A 369 -20.43 3.33 -8.68
CA PRO A 369 -19.67 4.32 -9.42
C PRO A 369 -19.93 4.21 -10.92
N PHE A 370 -19.58 5.26 -11.66
CA PHE A 370 -19.24 5.12 -13.07
C PHE A 370 -17.86 4.45 -13.18
N LEU A 371 -17.77 3.29 -13.83
CA LEU A 371 -16.50 2.63 -14.11
C LEU A 371 -16.09 2.92 -15.55
N ILE A 372 -14.92 3.52 -15.77
CA ILE A 372 -14.40 3.83 -17.10
C ILE A 372 -13.01 3.20 -17.27
N ALA A 373 -12.90 2.22 -18.15
CA ALA A 373 -11.64 1.61 -18.54
C ALA A 373 -11.19 2.16 -19.90
N PHE A 374 -10.17 3.02 -19.93
CA PHE A 374 -9.73 3.64 -21.17
C PHE A 374 -9.10 2.61 -22.12
N PRO A 375 -9.18 2.80 -23.45
CA PRO A 375 -8.50 1.93 -24.39
C PRO A 375 -6.99 1.85 -24.08
N PRO A 376 -6.39 0.65 -24.14
CA PRO A 376 -4.99 0.48 -23.85
C PRO A 376 -4.11 1.30 -24.78
N THR A 377 -3.08 1.93 -24.20
CA THR A 377 -2.08 2.73 -24.91
C THR A 377 -0.77 1.99 -25.12
N GLY A 378 -0.57 0.85 -24.46
CA GLY A 378 0.63 0.01 -24.57
C GLY A 378 0.30 -1.46 -24.81
N ASP A 379 1.17 -2.34 -24.34
CA ASP A 379 1.11 -3.78 -24.66
C ASP A 379 0.04 -4.51 -23.81
N ASN A 380 -0.33 -3.96 -22.65
CA ASN A 380 -1.36 -4.52 -21.78
C ASN A 380 -2.60 -3.63 -21.69
N GLY A 381 -3.72 -4.24 -21.28
CA GLY A 381 -4.94 -3.55 -20.88
C GLY A 381 -4.88 -3.03 -19.46
N SER A 382 -5.94 -2.31 -19.09
CA SER A 382 -6.27 -2.11 -17.68
C SER A 382 -7.19 -3.23 -17.21
N ASP A 383 -6.72 -4.02 -16.24
CA ASP A 383 -7.30 -5.32 -15.91
C ASP A 383 -7.77 -5.40 -14.45
N ILE A 384 -8.78 -6.24 -14.22
CA ILE A 384 -9.30 -6.62 -12.90
C ILE A 384 -9.19 -8.13 -12.76
N ILE A 385 -8.29 -8.61 -11.90
CA ILE A 385 -7.86 -10.00 -11.89
C ILE A 385 -8.03 -10.61 -10.49
N ALA A 386 -8.79 -11.69 -10.40
CA ALA A 386 -8.93 -12.53 -9.21
C ALA A 386 -8.50 -13.98 -9.49
N ASN A 387 -7.69 -14.19 -10.53
CA ASN A 387 -7.38 -15.52 -11.02
C ASN A 387 -6.47 -16.32 -10.05
N ALA A 388 -6.55 -17.64 -10.16
CA ALA A 388 -5.79 -18.58 -9.34
C ALA A 388 -5.32 -19.80 -10.14
N PRO A 389 -4.15 -19.74 -10.80
CA PRO A 389 -3.73 -20.79 -11.74
C PRO A 389 -3.63 -22.20 -11.13
N MET A 390 -3.29 -22.31 -9.83
CA MET A 390 -3.20 -23.59 -9.12
C MET A 390 -4.30 -23.79 -8.06
N GLY A 391 -5.28 -22.89 -7.97
CA GLY A 391 -6.40 -22.95 -7.03
C GLY A 391 -7.76 -22.65 -7.69
N GLN A 392 -8.78 -22.36 -6.90
CA GLN A 392 -10.04 -21.82 -7.40
C GLN A 392 -9.91 -20.31 -7.61
N GLY A 393 -10.32 -19.78 -8.76
CA GLY A 393 -10.37 -18.35 -9.00
C GLY A 393 -11.34 -17.64 -8.04
N GLY A 394 -11.01 -16.41 -7.65
CA GLY A 394 -11.84 -15.60 -6.77
C GLY A 394 -13.07 -15.04 -7.47
N ASN A 395 -14.04 -14.57 -6.70
CA ASN A 395 -15.24 -13.95 -7.27
C ASN A 395 -15.02 -12.45 -7.50
N ILE A 396 -15.45 -11.95 -8.66
CA ILE A 396 -15.40 -10.54 -9.00
C ILE A 396 -16.84 -10.03 -9.06
N ARG A 397 -17.20 -9.09 -8.19
CA ARG A 397 -18.51 -8.45 -8.18
C ARG A 397 -18.35 -6.96 -8.45
N ILE A 398 -19.03 -6.47 -9.49
CA ILE A 398 -19.04 -5.06 -9.86
C ILE A 398 -20.48 -4.56 -9.82
N ASN A 399 -20.78 -3.74 -8.82
CA ASN A 399 -22.01 -2.95 -8.75
C ASN A 399 -21.68 -1.53 -9.22
N ALA A 400 -22.04 -1.19 -10.44
CA ALA A 400 -21.75 0.10 -11.05
C ALA A 400 -23.06 0.77 -11.52
N PHE A 401 -23.06 2.10 -11.62
CA PHE A 401 -24.15 2.76 -12.33
C PHE A 401 -24.11 2.36 -13.82
N SER A 402 -22.93 2.50 -14.42
CA SER A 402 -22.61 2.08 -15.78
C SER A 402 -21.11 1.76 -15.90
N ILE A 403 -20.77 0.92 -16.87
CA ILE A 403 -19.39 0.55 -17.22
C ILE A 403 -19.12 1.03 -18.66
N PHE A 404 -18.02 1.76 -18.85
CA PHE A 404 -17.59 2.30 -20.13
C PHE A 404 -16.17 1.85 -20.47
N GLY A 405 -15.90 1.79 -21.77
CA GLY A 405 -14.64 1.28 -22.30
C GLY A 405 -14.64 -0.24 -22.37
N ASP A 406 -13.86 -0.81 -23.29
CA ASP A 406 -13.94 -2.21 -23.75
C ASP A 406 -13.42 -3.23 -22.70
N ILE A 407 -13.76 -3.03 -21.42
CA ILE A 407 -13.51 -3.96 -20.32
C ILE A 407 -14.54 -5.08 -20.33
N GLU A 408 -14.07 -6.30 -20.51
CA GLU A 408 -14.91 -7.47 -20.71
C GLU A 408 -14.41 -8.66 -19.89
N GLU A 409 -15.32 -9.57 -19.53
CA GLU A 409 -14.94 -10.84 -18.91
C GLU A 409 -14.20 -11.73 -19.94
N ARG A 410 -12.88 -11.83 -19.77
CA ARG A 410 -11.97 -12.62 -20.60
C ARG A 410 -10.76 -13.03 -19.75
N LYS A 411 -10.01 -14.02 -20.23
CA LYS A 411 -8.72 -14.35 -19.62
C LYS A 411 -7.75 -13.20 -19.85
N ALA A 412 -7.14 -12.69 -18.78
CA ALA A 412 -6.11 -11.68 -18.87
C ALA A 412 -4.84 -12.33 -19.43
N ILE A 413 -4.41 -11.90 -20.62
CA ILE A 413 -3.23 -12.44 -21.30
C ILE A 413 -2.22 -11.30 -21.44
N PRO A 414 -1.03 -11.41 -20.83
CA PRO A 414 0.01 -10.39 -20.99
C PRO A 414 0.31 -10.12 -22.46
N GLY A 415 0.31 -8.84 -22.86
CA GLY A 415 0.61 -8.42 -24.23
C GLY A 415 -0.57 -8.48 -25.21
N ASN A 416 -1.80 -8.77 -24.77
CA ASN A 416 -2.97 -8.83 -25.66
C ASN A 416 -3.60 -7.44 -25.93
N GLY A 417 -3.20 -6.41 -25.19
CA GLY A 417 -3.73 -5.05 -25.29
C GLY A 417 -5.25 -5.00 -25.13
N THR A 418 -5.81 -5.74 -24.17
CA THR A 418 -7.25 -5.72 -23.88
C THR A 418 -7.53 -5.54 -22.40
N ASN A 419 -8.55 -4.73 -22.08
CA ASN A 419 -9.02 -4.56 -20.71
C ASN A 419 -9.86 -5.78 -20.31
N ASP A 420 -9.39 -6.54 -19.33
CA ASP A 420 -9.96 -7.85 -19.01
C ASP A 420 -10.41 -7.95 -17.55
N ILE A 421 -11.52 -8.66 -17.33
CA ILE A 421 -11.99 -9.11 -16.02
C ILE A 421 -11.76 -10.62 -15.95
N ASP A 422 -10.82 -11.07 -15.12
CA ASP A 422 -10.37 -12.47 -15.08
C ASP A 422 -10.49 -13.09 -13.69
N ALA A 423 -11.47 -13.98 -13.53
CA ALA A 423 -11.68 -14.81 -12.34
C ALA A 423 -11.25 -16.28 -12.55
N SER A 424 -10.41 -16.57 -13.54
CA SER A 424 -10.11 -17.95 -13.92
C SER A 424 -9.26 -18.72 -12.89
N GLY A 425 -9.32 -20.04 -12.89
CA GLY A 425 -8.45 -20.88 -12.06
C GLY A 425 -8.43 -22.34 -12.50
N GLN A 426 -8.00 -23.26 -11.63
CA GLN A 426 -8.31 -24.69 -11.84
C GLN A 426 -9.82 -24.92 -11.84
N THR A 427 -10.52 -24.16 -10.99
CA THR A 427 -11.97 -23.95 -11.07
C THR A 427 -12.18 -22.45 -11.15
N ASP A 428 -12.89 -21.99 -12.17
CA ASP A 428 -13.15 -20.57 -12.35
C ASP A 428 -14.04 -20.03 -11.22
N GLY A 429 -13.75 -18.82 -10.78
CA GLY A 429 -14.61 -18.03 -9.90
C GLY A 429 -15.79 -17.45 -10.66
N VAL A 430 -16.63 -16.70 -9.95
CA VAL A 430 -17.82 -16.06 -10.54
C VAL A 430 -17.57 -14.58 -10.78
N VAL A 431 -17.78 -14.13 -12.01
CA VAL A 431 -17.89 -12.70 -12.34
C VAL A 431 -19.36 -12.31 -12.34
N THR A 432 -19.71 -11.28 -11.56
CA THR A 432 -21.07 -10.72 -11.49
C THR A 432 -21.00 -9.22 -11.73
N ILE A 433 -21.60 -8.78 -12.83
CA ILE A 433 -21.68 -7.37 -13.20
C ILE A 433 -23.14 -6.94 -13.08
N ASN A 434 -23.39 -6.02 -12.16
CA ASN A 434 -24.69 -5.39 -11.95
C ASN A 434 -24.57 -3.92 -12.35
N THR A 435 -25.20 -3.55 -13.47
CA THR A 435 -25.34 -2.16 -13.89
C THR A 435 -26.77 -1.68 -13.70
N ILE A 436 -26.95 -0.46 -13.20
CA ILE A 436 -28.29 0.14 -13.03
C ILE A 436 -28.85 0.59 -14.39
N ASP A 437 -27.97 0.97 -15.32
CA ASP A 437 -28.37 1.54 -16.60
C ASP A 437 -28.31 0.49 -17.74
N ASP A 438 -29.38 -0.30 -17.86
CA ASP A 438 -29.54 -1.29 -18.92
C ASP A 438 -30.02 -0.62 -20.23
N PHE A 439 -29.12 0.15 -20.86
CA PHE A 439 -29.39 0.81 -22.15
C PHE A 439 -29.39 -0.15 -23.37
N LEU A 440 -29.14 -1.44 -23.17
CA LEU A 440 -28.80 -2.36 -24.27
C LEU A 440 -29.98 -3.06 -24.98
N GLU A 441 -31.23 -2.85 -24.56
CA GLU A 441 -32.39 -3.45 -25.25
C GLU A 441 -33.33 -2.46 -25.96
N ARG A 442 -32.85 -1.29 -26.38
CA ARG A 442 -33.58 -0.52 -27.42
C ARG A 442 -32.87 -0.67 -28.75
N GLU A 443 -33.29 -1.67 -29.53
CA GLU A 443 -33.13 -1.62 -30.98
C GLU A 443 -33.54 -0.20 -31.43
N PRO A 444 -32.72 0.51 -32.22
CA PRO A 444 -33.12 1.80 -32.73
C PRO A 444 -34.41 1.56 -33.51
N ASN A 445 -35.53 2.03 -32.97
CA ASN A 445 -36.85 1.95 -33.61
C ASN A 445 -36.64 2.22 -35.09
N SER A 446 -36.84 1.18 -35.92
CA SER A 446 -36.76 1.35 -37.36
C SER A 446 -37.68 2.51 -37.70
N LEU A 447 -37.10 3.59 -38.23
CA LEU A 447 -37.86 4.76 -38.62
C LEU A 447 -38.96 4.30 -39.58
N PRO A 448 -40.21 4.78 -39.44
CA PRO A 448 -41.31 4.38 -40.30
C PRO A 448 -40.87 4.46 -41.77
N THR A 449 -40.91 3.33 -42.46
CA THR A 449 -40.56 3.23 -43.88
C THR A 449 -41.66 3.76 -44.79
N ASP A 450 -42.79 4.18 -44.23
CA ASP A 450 -43.87 4.75 -45.00
C ASP A 450 -43.61 6.25 -45.24
N PRO A 451 -43.43 6.70 -46.49
CA PRO A 451 -43.31 8.12 -46.78
C PRO A 451 -44.58 8.84 -46.30
N ALA A 452 -44.41 9.79 -45.39
CA ALA A 452 -45.50 10.66 -44.97
C ALA A 452 -46.14 11.31 -46.20
N GLN A 453 -47.47 11.14 -46.35
CA GLN A 453 -48.27 11.74 -47.42
C GLN A 453 -48.05 13.26 -47.41
N PRO A 454 -47.53 13.86 -48.49
CA PRO A 454 -47.32 15.29 -48.50
C PRO A 454 -48.67 16.01 -48.61
N GLN A 455 -49.04 16.79 -47.59
CA GLN A 455 -50.15 17.72 -47.67
C GLN A 455 -49.74 18.95 -48.46
N PHE A 456 -49.85 18.88 -49.80
CA PHE A 456 -49.75 20.07 -50.65
C PHE A 456 -51.14 20.64 -50.91
N ASP A 457 -51.35 21.91 -50.54
CA ASP A 457 -52.49 22.71 -50.98
C ASP A 457 -52.29 23.08 -52.46
N GLN A 458 -53.01 22.39 -53.34
CA GLN A 458 -52.95 22.56 -54.79
C GLN A 458 -53.82 23.75 -55.25
N ARG A 459 -53.42 24.98 -54.88
CA ARG A 459 -54.12 26.21 -55.31
C ARG A 459 -53.54 26.93 -56.53
N CYS A 460 -52.60 26.34 -57.25
CA CYS A 460 -52.13 26.86 -58.54
C CYS A 460 -51.93 25.73 -59.57
N GLN A 461 -52.82 25.64 -60.56
CA GLN A 461 -52.60 24.88 -61.79
C GLN A 461 -52.18 25.83 -62.92
N PRO A 462 -50.98 25.72 -63.52
CA PRO A 462 -50.69 26.27 -64.83
C PRO A 462 -51.15 25.28 -65.90
N SER A 463 -51.88 25.76 -66.91
CA SER A 463 -52.27 24.98 -68.07
C SER A 463 -51.04 24.57 -68.90
N ASN A 464 -50.90 23.27 -69.15
CA ASN A 464 -50.03 22.66 -70.17
C ASN A 464 -48.51 22.68 -69.94
N SER A 465 -48.03 21.96 -68.93
CA SER A 465 -46.67 21.38 -68.98
C SER A 465 -46.64 19.99 -68.39
N THR A 466 -45.99 19.05 -69.09
CA THR A 466 -45.59 17.73 -68.60
C THR A 466 -44.94 17.85 -67.22
N GLY A 467 -45.66 17.45 -66.17
CA GLY A 467 -45.28 17.71 -64.79
C GLY A 467 -44.04 16.92 -64.37
N SER A 468 -43.01 17.63 -63.92
CA SER A 468 -41.91 17.04 -63.16
C SER A 468 -42.41 16.68 -61.75
N SER A 469 -42.18 15.45 -61.31
CA SER A 469 -42.42 15.04 -59.92
C SER A 469 -41.17 15.29 -59.08
N LEU A 470 -41.29 16.07 -58.02
CA LEU A 470 -40.27 16.17 -56.97
C LEU A 470 -40.70 15.26 -55.82
N ILE A 471 -39.91 14.21 -55.55
CA ILE A 471 -40.07 13.38 -54.36
C ILE A 471 -38.95 13.81 -53.39
N ASN A 472 -39.33 14.47 -52.29
CA ASN A 472 -38.40 14.76 -51.19
C ASN A 472 -38.51 13.61 -50.18
N THR A 473 -37.63 12.62 -50.28
CA THR A 473 -37.53 11.49 -49.33
C THR A 473 -36.81 11.87 -48.05
N GLY A 474 -37.21 13.01 -47.46
CA GLY A 474 -36.51 13.74 -46.40
C GLY A 474 -35.73 12.86 -45.43
N ARG A 475 -34.40 12.91 -45.54
CA ARG A 475 -33.52 12.81 -44.37
C ARG A 475 -33.19 14.24 -44.01
N GLY A 476 -33.76 14.72 -42.91
CA GLY A 476 -33.62 16.09 -42.44
C GLY A 476 -32.16 16.55 -42.50
N GLY A 477 -31.91 17.53 -43.36
CA GLY A 477 -30.63 18.19 -43.53
C GLY A 477 -30.89 19.61 -44.02
N ILE A 478 -30.07 20.55 -43.56
CA ILE A 478 -30.13 21.95 -43.97
C ILE A 478 -29.98 22.02 -45.50
N PRO A 479 -30.84 22.75 -46.23
CA PRO A 479 -30.70 22.89 -47.68
C PRO A 479 -29.32 23.48 -48.02
N PRO A 480 -28.57 22.93 -48.99
CA PRO A 480 -27.40 23.61 -49.51
C PRO A 480 -27.83 24.96 -50.08
N ARG A 481 -27.01 26.00 -49.84
CA ARG A 481 -27.26 27.32 -50.42
C ARG A 481 -27.33 27.21 -51.94
N PRO A 482 -28.18 28.02 -52.61
CA PRO A 482 -28.25 28.03 -54.07
C PRO A 482 -26.86 28.30 -54.66
N GLY A 483 -26.27 27.29 -55.31
CA GLY A 483 -24.97 27.39 -56.00
C GLY A 483 -23.86 26.43 -55.55
N GLN A 484 -24.04 25.64 -54.48
CA GLN A 484 -23.07 24.60 -54.10
C GLN A 484 -23.52 23.19 -54.53
N ILE A 485 -22.72 22.55 -55.40
CA ILE A 485 -22.89 21.16 -55.82
C ILE A 485 -22.05 20.29 -54.86
N SER A 486 -22.68 19.45 -54.04
CA SER A 486 -21.94 18.45 -53.22
C SER A 486 -21.51 17.28 -54.10
N SER A 487 -20.22 16.95 -54.11
CA SER A 487 -19.55 16.10 -55.10
C SER A 487 -19.75 14.58 -54.98
N ASN A 488 -20.75 14.09 -54.24
CA ASN A 488 -20.91 12.64 -54.01
C ASN A 488 -22.26 12.10 -54.47
N SER A 489 -22.58 12.26 -55.76
CA SER A 489 -23.65 11.50 -56.39
C SER A 489 -23.14 10.96 -57.71
N ASN A 490 -23.09 9.63 -57.81
CA ASN A 490 -22.82 8.95 -59.07
C ASN A 490 -23.94 9.29 -60.05
N TRP A 491 -23.63 10.12 -61.04
CA TRP A 491 -24.53 10.37 -62.16
C TRP A 491 -24.29 9.28 -63.21
N GLU A 492 -25.24 8.36 -63.34
CA GLU A 492 -25.35 7.54 -64.56
C GLU A 492 -26.00 8.38 -65.67
N ASP A 493 -25.23 8.62 -66.73
CA ASP A 493 -25.70 9.26 -67.96
C ASP A 493 -26.48 8.24 -68.81
N ILE A 494 -27.80 8.37 -68.85
CA ILE A 494 -28.70 7.47 -69.60
C ILE A 494 -28.84 7.83 -71.09
N ARG A 495 -27.89 8.57 -71.67
CA ARG A 495 -27.91 8.85 -73.11
C ARG A 495 -27.36 7.66 -73.91
N ARG A 496 -28.25 6.99 -74.65
CA ARG A 496 -27.90 5.99 -75.66
C ARG A 496 -26.99 6.60 -76.74
N PRO A 497 -25.75 6.12 -76.94
CA PRO A 497 -24.92 6.58 -78.05
C PRO A 497 -25.36 5.91 -79.35
N THR A 498 -25.65 6.72 -80.36
CA THR A 498 -25.84 6.27 -81.75
C THR A 498 -24.54 5.71 -82.33
N PRO A 499 -24.58 4.66 -83.18
CA PRO A 499 -23.38 3.98 -83.63
C PRO A 499 -22.80 4.64 -84.89
N ARG A 500 -21.57 5.16 -84.82
CA ARG A 500 -20.63 5.24 -85.96
C ARG A 500 -19.24 5.70 -85.49
N GLY A 501 -18.28 4.80 -85.50
CA GLY A 501 -16.88 5.12 -85.29
C GLY A 501 -16.03 3.87 -85.17
N ARG A 502 -15.39 3.46 -86.28
CA ARG A 502 -14.39 2.40 -86.29
C ARG A 502 -13.14 2.88 -85.54
N TYR A 503 -12.74 2.15 -84.50
CA TYR A 503 -11.34 2.11 -84.08
C TYR A 503 -10.89 0.65 -83.97
N ARG A 504 -9.92 0.28 -84.80
CA ARG A 504 -9.08 -0.89 -84.61
C ARG A 504 -7.88 -0.47 -83.80
N SER A 505 -7.53 -1.24 -82.77
CA SER A 505 -6.15 -1.58 -82.41
C SER A 505 -6.10 -2.77 -81.46
N ARG A 506 -5.02 -3.55 -81.60
CA ARG A 506 -4.84 -4.96 -81.23
C ARG A 506 -4.17 -5.15 -79.86
N THR A 507 -4.63 -6.19 -79.14
CA THR A 507 -3.93 -7.11 -78.19
C THR A 507 -2.95 -6.59 -77.13
N ALA A 508 -3.26 -6.91 -75.86
CA ALA A 508 -2.35 -7.64 -74.97
C ALA A 508 -3.17 -8.41 -73.90
N LEU A 509 -2.87 -9.70 -73.75
CA LEU A 509 -3.37 -10.59 -72.69
C LEU A 509 -2.63 -10.32 -71.39
N VAL A 510 -3.34 -10.00 -70.32
CA VAL A 510 -2.82 -10.06 -68.93
C VAL A 510 -3.83 -10.81 -68.07
N LYS A 511 -3.36 -11.85 -67.38
CA LYS A 511 -4.12 -12.70 -66.45
C LYS A 511 -4.64 -11.89 -65.24
N PRO A 512 -5.74 -12.32 -64.59
CA PRO A 512 -6.31 -11.60 -63.45
C PRO A 512 -5.48 -11.80 -62.17
N PRO A 513 -5.31 -10.78 -61.32
CA PRO A 513 -4.95 -10.99 -59.92
C PRO A 513 -6.19 -11.35 -59.09
N VAL A 514 -5.95 -12.25 -58.15
CA VAL A 514 -6.85 -12.83 -57.15
C VAL A 514 -7.39 -11.74 -56.19
N GLN A 515 -8.68 -11.84 -55.81
CA GLN A 515 -9.30 -11.01 -54.77
C GLN A 515 -8.75 -11.39 -53.37
N PRO A 516 -8.33 -10.43 -52.53
CA PRO A 516 -8.17 -10.65 -51.11
C PRO A 516 -9.54 -10.58 -50.38
N PRO A 517 -9.72 -11.33 -49.26
CA PRO A 517 -10.95 -11.35 -48.50
C PRO A 517 -11.21 -10.01 -47.81
N THR A 518 -12.47 -9.56 -47.82
CA THR A 518 -12.92 -8.33 -47.16
C THR A 518 -13.15 -8.55 -45.66
N THR A 519 -12.32 -7.94 -44.82
CA THR A 519 -12.63 -7.66 -43.42
C THR A 519 -13.57 -6.45 -43.30
N PRO A 520 -14.52 -6.43 -42.35
CA PRO A 520 -15.35 -5.24 -42.11
C PRO A 520 -14.47 -4.11 -41.54
N LYS A 521 -14.60 -2.90 -42.08
CA LYS A 521 -13.98 -1.70 -41.48
C LYS A 521 -14.63 -1.42 -40.12
N PRO A 522 -13.86 -1.08 -39.06
CA PRO A 522 -14.43 -0.69 -37.78
C PRO A 522 -15.32 0.55 -37.96
N LYS A 523 -16.47 0.58 -37.28
CA LYS A 523 -17.28 1.79 -37.17
C LYS A 523 -16.46 2.81 -36.38
N ARG A 524 -16.17 3.95 -37.01
CA ARG A 524 -15.47 5.07 -36.38
C ARG A 524 -16.35 5.63 -35.26
N ILE A 525 -15.92 5.46 -34.01
CA ILE A 525 -16.52 6.09 -32.83
C ILE A 525 -16.22 7.60 -32.91
N ILE A 526 -17.23 8.43 -32.68
CA ILE A 526 -17.11 9.90 -32.68
C ILE A 526 -17.45 10.38 -31.27
N GLU A 527 -16.58 11.19 -30.68
CA GLU A 527 -16.77 11.76 -29.35
C GLU A 527 -18.05 12.59 -29.27
N ALA A 528 -18.77 12.49 -28.15
CA ALA A 528 -19.91 13.34 -27.87
C ALA A 528 -19.45 14.80 -27.66
N GLN A 529 -20.06 15.72 -28.39
CA GLN A 529 -19.77 17.16 -28.37
C GLN A 529 -20.90 17.97 -27.68
N GLY A 530 -21.94 17.31 -27.17
CA GLY A 530 -23.05 17.96 -26.48
C GLY A 530 -24.03 16.99 -25.83
N ILE A 531 -24.88 17.55 -24.97
CA ILE A 531 -25.93 16.84 -24.23
C ILE A 531 -27.28 17.45 -24.65
N MET A 532 -28.22 16.63 -25.12
CA MET A 532 -29.58 17.04 -25.49
C MET A 532 -30.59 16.42 -24.53
N ILE A 533 -31.61 17.17 -24.12
CA ILE A 533 -32.71 16.68 -23.28
C ILE A 533 -33.99 16.71 -24.13
N ASP A 534 -34.71 15.60 -24.24
CA ASP A 534 -35.99 15.56 -24.94
C ASP A 534 -37.15 16.15 -24.10
N ALA A 535 -38.35 16.17 -24.68
CA ALA A 535 -39.54 16.73 -24.04
C ALA A 535 -40.00 15.90 -22.82
N GLU A 536 -39.54 14.66 -22.72
CA GLU A 536 -39.83 13.71 -21.65
C GLU A 536 -38.76 13.73 -20.54
N GLY A 537 -37.67 14.49 -20.71
CA GLY A 537 -36.60 14.64 -19.75
C GLY A 537 -35.44 13.64 -19.92
N ASN A 538 -35.40 12.88 -21.01
CA ASN A 538 -34.33 11.92 -21.29
C ASN A 538 -33.11 12.63 -21.87
N ILE A 539 -31.92 12.20 -21.45
CA ILE A 539 -30.64 12.78 -21.83
C ILE A 539 -30.02 11.98 -22.98
N PHE A 540 -29.57 12.66 -24.03
CA PHE A 540 -28.88 12.10 -25.20
C PHE A 540 -27.50 12.74 -25.38
N LEU A 541 -26.48 11.92 -25.59
CA LEU A 541 -25.16 12.38 -26.03
C LEU A 541 -25.16 12.54 -27.55
N THR A 542 -24.79 13.73 -28.03
CA THR A 542 -24.75 14.06 -29.46
C THR A 542 -23.33 14.40 -29.90
N ALA A 543 -22.93 13.93 -31.09
CA ALA A 543 -21.67 14.28 -31.72
C ALA A 543 -21.64 15.72 -32.29
N TYR A 544 -22.70 16.51 -32.08
CA TYR A 544 -22.82 17.90 -32.51
C TYR A 544 -22.97 18.84 -31.30
N PRO A 545 -22.31 20.00 -31.30
CA PRO A 545 -22.40 20.96 -30.19
C PRO A 545 -23.83 21.48 -30.04
N THR A 546 -24.40 21.34 -28.85
CA THR A 546 -25.72 21.85 -28.50
C THR A 546 -25.63 23.34 -28.20
N THR A 547 -26.22 24.18 -29.05
CA THR A 547 -26.32 25.62 -28.80
C THR A 547 -27.43 25.86 -27.79
N VAL A 548 -27.08 26.16 -26.55
CA VAL A 548 -28.06 26.55 -25.52
C VAL A 548 -28.63 27.91 -25.93
N THR A 549 -29.91 27.94 -26.29
CA THR A 549 -30.63 29.20 -26.46
C THR A 549 -31.17 29.56 -25.08
N PRO A 550 -30.74 30.66 -24.44
CA PRO A 550 -31.28 31.06 -23.14
C PRO A 550 -32.75 31.42 -23.36
N ASP A 551 -33.66 30.56 -22.89
CA ASP A 551 -35.08 30.88 -22.93
C ASP A 551 -35.34 32.05 -21.97
N GLY A 552 -35.87 33.13 -22.54
CA GLY A 552 -36.05 34.40 -21.86
C GLY A 552 -36.96 34.27 -20.64
N PHE A 553 -36.45 34.70 -19.49
CA PHE A 553 -37.26 35.04 -18.33
C PHE A 553 -38.39 35.99 -18.75
N ARG A 554 -39.62 35.47 -18.88
CA ARG A 554 -40.83 36.29 -18.88
C ARG A 554 -40.96 36.91 -17.50
N GLN A 555 -40.59 38.18 -17.39
CA GLN A 555 -41.04 39.03 -16.29
C GLN A 555 -42.58 39.01 -16.25
N VAL A 556 -43.12 38.44 -15.18
CA VAL A 556 -44.54 38.58 -14.84
C VAL A 556 -44.73 39.99 -14.33
N SER A 557 -45.44 40.83 -15.09
CA SER A 557 -45.88 42.14 -14.65
C SER A 557 -46.83 42.00 -13.46
N ARG A 558 -46.43 42.51 -12.28
CA ARG A 558 -47.33 42.70 -11.14
C ARG A 558 -48.34 43.80 -11.49
N SER A 559 -49.59 43.42 -11.70
CA SER A 559 -50.74 44.31 -11.67
C SER A 559 -51.02 44.71 -10.21
N CYS A 560 -50.90 46.01 -9.93
CA CYS A 560 -51.37 46.62 -8.69
C CYS A 560 -52.91 46.62 -8.69
N TYR A 561 -53.53 45.99 -7.70
CA TYR A 561 -54.92 46.26 -7.34
C TYR A 561 -54.95 47.23 -6.17
N LEU A 562 -55.73 48.30 -6.34
CA LEU A 562 -56.19 49.20 -5.29
C LEU A 562 -57.10 48.44 -4.31
N ARG A 563 -56.65 48.26 -3.08
CA ARG A 563 -57.36 48.71 -1.88
C ARG A 563 -56.43 48.77 -0.68
#